data_AF-A0A084FXC5-F1
#
_entry.id   AF-A0A084FXC5-F1
#
_cell.length_a   1.000
_cell.length_b   1.000
_cell.length_c   1.000
_cell.angle_alpha   90.00
_cell.angle_beta   90.00
_cell.angle_gamma   90.00
#
_symmetry.space_group_name_H-M   'P 1'
#
loop_
_entity.id
_entity.type
_entity.pdbx_description
1 polymer ?
#
loop_
_entity_poly.entity_id
_entity_poly.type
_entity_poly.pdbx_seq_one_letter_code
_entity_poly.pdbx_strand_id
1 'polypeptide(L)'
;MRTRRSARLEAGEQARAQGESQNEGNAHTQARFDLREEPRSPQIVFKKRTAANRWAASRVLTSSRSPLTKCDLRSILRNPAAWEVLSPEEQKEIIAHFPDDEHILDAGTDEARPNIESLLNDDHFRYDCTRYIEDLSLGKHDEQWLAEAWEASERRKAGDYDEYLARKFEDDWGQDGEEKETTPTDTRGKREEEQKG
;
A
#
# COMPACT_ATOMS: atom_id res chain seq x y z
N MET A 1 -2.78 -30.67 -43.61
CA MET A 1 -1.32 -30.56 -43.84
C MET A 1 -0.59 -30.91 -42.55
N ARG A 2 0.63 -31.43 -42.70
CA ARG A 2 1.34 -32.30 -41.75
C ARG A 2 1.90 -31.55 -40.53
N THR A 3 1.96 -32.32 -39.45
CA THR A 3 2.62 -32.17 -38.15
C THR A 3 4.02 -31.56 -38.20
N ARG A 4 4.43 -30.86 -37.11
CA ARG A 4 5.57 -31.26 -36.24
C ARG A 4 5.82 -30.24 -35.12
N ARG A 5 5.38 -30.65 -33.92
CA ARG A 5 6.14 -30.48 -32.68
C ARG A 5 7.57 -31.01 -32.90
N SER A 6 8.57 -30.36 -32.29
CA SER A 6 9.70 -30.98 -31.57
C SER A 6 10.98 -30.14 -31.66
N ALA A 7 11.47 -29.67 -30.52
CA ALA A 7 12.89 -29.42 -30.27
C ALA A 7 13.14 -29.37 -28.76
N ARG A 8 13.29 -30.54 -28.15
CA ARG A 8 13.93 -30.75 -26.85
C ARG A 8 14.56 -32.15 -26.90
N LEU A 9 15.69 -32.31 -26.20
CA LEU A 9 16.55 -33.50 -26.06
C LEU A 9 17.79 -33.39 -26.98
N GLU A 10 19.04 -33.59 -26.55
CA GLU A 10 19.67 -34.30 -25.42
C GLU A 10 21.17 -33.90 -25.43
N ALA A 11 21.81 -33.61 -24.30
CA ALA A 11 22.62 -34.54 -23.47
C ALA A 11 24.13 -34.39 -23.71
N GLY A 12 24.93 -34.86 -22.73
CA GLY A 12 26.36 -35.09 -22.90
C GLY A 12 27.24 -34.17 -22.03
N GLU A 13 27.36 -34.33 -20.71
CA GLU A 13 28.08 -35.43 -20.02
C GLU A 13 29.56 -35.10 -19.76
N GLN A 14 30.06 -35.68 -18.66
CA GLN A 14 31.46 -35.86 -18.22
C GLN A 14 31.95 -34.82 -17.19
N ALA A 15 31.90 -35.16 -15.90
CA ALA A 15 32.89 -35.95 -15.14
C ALA A 15 33.80 -34.97 -14.36
N ARG A 16 34.21 -35.16 -13.10
CA ARG A 16 34.54 -36.41 -12.39
C ARG A 16 34.88 -36.06 -10.92
N ALA A 17 34.67 -37.05 -10.04
CA ALA A 17 35.49 -37.39 -8.86
C ALA A 17 35.47 -36.41 -7.66
N GLN A 18 35.53 -36.80 -6.38
CA GLN A 18 35.66 -38.03 -5.58
C GLN A 18 35.52 -37.51 -4.11
N GLY A 19 35.18 -38.23 -3.04
CA GLY A 19 35.11 -39.65 -2.75
C GLY A 19 34.13 -39.86 -1.57
N GLU A 20 33.56 -41.04 -1.42
CA GLU A 20 34.13 -42.20 -0.70
C GLU A 20 34.10 -42.02 0.83
N SER A 21 33.23 -42.80 1.47
CA SER A 21 33.56 -43.70 2.59
C SER A 21 32.23 -44.26 3.11
N GLN A 22 31.76 -45.39 2.57
CA GLN A 22 31.98 -46.73 3.13
C GLN A 22 31.55 -46.85 4.61
N ASN A 23 30.47 -47.59 4.84
CA ASN A 23 30.54 -48.69 5.81
C ASN A 23 29.60 -49.82 5.40
N GLU A 24 30.21 -50.99 5.27
CA GLU A 24 29.63 -52.26 4.85
C GLU A 24 28.98 -52.95 6.06
N GLY A 25 27.95 -53.77 5.82
CA GLY A 25 27.25 -54.46 6.90
C GLY A 25 26.22 -55.47 6.42
N ASN A 26 26.73 -56.51 5.77
CA ASN A 26 26.08 -57.75 5.35
C ASN A 26 24.93 -58.23 6.26
N ALA A 27 23.73 -58.37 5.68
CA ALA A 27 22.58 -59.00 6.30
C ALA A 27 22.61 -60.51 6.07
N HIS A 28 22.61 -61.29 7.16
CA HIS A 28 22.18 -62.69 7.11
C HIS A 28 21.19 -62.99 8.25
N THR A 29 19.93 -62.99 7.84
CA THR A 29 18.83 -63.90 8.20
C THR A 29 18.86 -64.57 9.59
N GLN A 30 17.84 -64.30 10.41
CA GLN A 30 16.77 -65.28 10.67
C GLN A 30 15.65 -64.68 11.52
N ALA A 31 14.46 -64.68 10.93
CA ALA A 31 13.22 -64.35 11.59
C ALA A 31 12.93 -65.36 12.70
N ARG A 32 12.73 -64.85 13.92
CA ARG A 32 11.93 -65.52 14.94
C ARG A 32 10.79 -64.58 15.30
N PHE A 33 9.59 -65.10 15.08
CA PHE A 33 8.31 -64.53 15.45
C PHE A 33 8.33 -64.12 16.93
N ASP A 34 8.24 -62.82 17.19
CA ASP A 34 7.80 -62.30 18.49
C ASP A 34 6.74 -61.23 18.24
N LEU A 35 5.56 -61.47 18.81
CA LEU A 35 4.40 -60.58 18.78
C LEU A 35 4.78 -59.21 19.34
N ARG A 36 5.01 -58.21 18.47
CA ARG A 36 5.37 -56.87 18.93
C ARG A 36 4.66 -55.79 18.13
N GLU A 37 3.73 -55.15 18.84
CA GLU A 37 3.13 -53.83 18.64
C GLU A 37 3.18 -53.24 17.23
N GLU A 38 2.00 -53.16 16.59
CA GLU A 38 1.75 -52.32 15.42
C GLU A 38 2.31 -50.89 15.65
N PRO A 39 3.13 -50.35 14.73
CA PRO A 39 3.64 -49.00 14.85
C PRO A 39 2.47 -48.01 14.75
N ARG A 40 2.13 -47.40 15.89
CA ARG A 40 1.17 -46.29 15.95
C ARG A 40 1.53 -45.26 14.88
N SER A 41 0.61 -45.07 13.94
CA SER A 41 0.69 -44.09 12.86
C SER A 41 1.21 -42.75 13.39
N PRO A 42 2.13 -42.08 12.68
CA PRO A 42 2.63 -40.77 13.11
C PRO A 42 1.43 -39.81 13.14
N GLN A 43 1.02 -39.44 14.34
CA GLN A 43 0.02 -38.40 14.58
C GLN A 43 0.54 -37.14 13.88
N ILE A 44 -0.16 -36.71 12.83
CA ILE A 44 0.06 -35.41 12.20
C ILE A 44 -0.29 -34.37 13.26
N VAL A 45 0.71 -33.91 13.99
CA VAL A 45 0.59 -32.77 14.89
C VAL A 45 0.39 -31.53 14.02
N PHE A 46 -0.87 -31.21 13.73
CA PHE A 46 -1.24 -29.91 13.23
C PHE A 46 -0.80 -28.88 14.28
N LYS A 47 0.34 -28.23 14.02
CA LYS A 47 0.73 -27.02 14.76
C LYS A 47 -0.42 -26.04 14.59
N LYS A 48 -1.25 -25.89 15.62
CA LYS A 48 -2.26 -24.84 15.69
C LYS A 48 -1.48 -23.54 15.51
N ARG A 49 -1.62 -22.90 14.35
CA ARG A 49 -1.15 -21.53 14.16
C ARG A 49 -1.82 -20.75 15.27
N THR A 50 -1.05 -20.25 16.24
CA THR A 50 -1.56 -19.33 17.25
C THR A 50 -2.25 -18.24 16.45
N ALA A 51 -3.56 -18.13 16.57
CA ALA A 51 -4.31 -17.08 15.89
C ALA A 51 -3.70 -15.79 16.42
N ALA A 52 -2.81 -15.17 15.63
CA ALA A 52 -2.29 -13.85 15.91
C ALA A 52 -3.52 -13.01 16.26
N ASN A 53 -3.50 -12.45 17.48
CA ASN A 53 -4.69 -11.88 18.10
C ASN A 53 -5.40 -11.03 17.04
N ARG A 54 -6.65 -11.36 16.71
CA ARG A 54 -7.39 -10.66 15.64
C ARG A 54 -7.48 -9.16 15.93
N TRP A 55 -7.31 -8.80 17.20
CA TRP A 55 -7.28 -7.44 17.75
C TRP A 55 -5.87 -6.92 18.05
N ALA A 56 -4.81 -7.56 17.57
CA ALA A 56 -3.46 -7.01 17.64
C ALA A 56 -3.42 -5.68 16.87
N ALA A 57 -2.87 -4.62 17.49
CA ALA A 57 -2.88 -3.26 16.95
C ALA A 57 -2.37 -3.19 15.49
N SER A 58 -1.22 -3.81 15.21
CA SER A 58 -0.67 -3.87 13.85
C SER A 58 -1.61 -4.49 12.82
N ARG A 59 -2.36 -5.53 13.20
CA ARG A 59 -3.33 -6.17 12.31
C ARG A 59 -4.60 -5.34 12.15
N VAL A 60 -5.03 -4.67 13.22
CA VAL A 60 -6.25 -3.87 13.24
C VAL A 60 -6.10 -2.62 12.39
N LEU A 61 -4.94 -1.96 12.45
CA LEU A 61 -4.70 -0.66 11.83
C LEU A 61 -4.13 -0.75 10.40
N THR A 62 -3.40 -1.81 10.06
CA THR A 62 -2.69 -1.89 8.77
C THR A 62 -3.40 -2.80 7.76
N SER A 63 -4.04 -3.89 8.22
CA SER A 63 -4.53 -4.92 7.31
C SER A 63 -5.95 -4.62 6.79
N SER A 64 -6.17 -4.77 5.49
CA SER A 64 -7.48 -4.64 4.84
C SER A 64 -8.54 -5.63 5.29
N ARG A 65 -8.13 -6.75 5.89
CA ARG A 65 -9.03 -7.76 6.48
C ARG A 65 -9.16 -7.59 7.99
N SER A 66 -8.88 -6.40 8.51
CA SER A 66 -9.05 -6.09 9.93
C SER A 66 -10.52 -6.24 10.33
N PRO A 67 -10.80 -6.62 11.59
CA PRO A 67 -12.17 -6.62 12.11
C PRO A 67 -12.77 -5.20 12.16
N LEU A 68 -11.94 -4.16 12.15
CA LEU A 68 -12.36 -2.76 12.22
C LEU A 68 -13.17 -2.33 10.99
N THR A 69 -12.85 -2.85 9.80
CA THR A 69 -13.61 -2.53 8.56
C THR A 69 -15.07 -2.98 8.60
N LYS A 70 -15.42 -3.91 9.48
CA LYS A 70 -16.79 -4.43 9.61
C LYS A 70 -17.60 -3.71 10.69
N CYS A 71 -16.94 -2.93 11.53
CA CYS A 71 -17.55 -2.23 12.65
C CYS A 71 -17.68 -0.74 12.32
N ASP A 72 -18.70 -0.08 12.86
CA ASP A 72 -18.81 1.37 12.76
C ASP A 72 -17.87 2.03 13.78
N LEU A 73 -16.77 2.61 13.29
CA LEU A 73 -15.77 3.29 14.12
C LEU A 73 -16.41 4.39 14.97
N ARG A 74 -17.39 5.12 14.43
CA ARG A 74 -18.08 6.19 15.15
C ARG A 74 -18.79 5.66 16.39
N SER A 75 -19.44 4.50 16.28
CA SER A 75 -20.12 3.86 17.40
C SER A 75 -19.16 3.40 18.50
N ILE A 76 -17.93 3.01 18.14
CA ILE A 76 -16.89 2.59 19.07
C ILE A 76 -16.35 3.81 19.84
N LEU A 77 -16.00 4.88 19.12
CA LEU A 77 -15.44 6.11 19.70
C LEU A 77 -16.46 6.90 20.53
N ARG A 78 -17.76 6.68 20.31
CA ARG A 78 -18.82 7.25 21.16
C ARG A 78 -18.80 6.70 22.59
N ASN A 79 -18.27 5.50 22.80
CA ASN A 79 -18.37 4.85 24.10
C ASN A 79 -17.44 5.55 25.11
N PRO A 80 -17.94 6.09 26.24
CA PRO A 80 -17.09 6.71 27.25
C PRO A 80 -16.08 5.72 27.84
N ALA A 81 -16.37 4.41 27.83
CA ALA A 81 -15.42 3.39 28.25
C ALA A 81 -14.15 3.34 27.37
N ALA A 82 -14.21 3.83 26.12
CA ALA A 82 -13.03 3.93 25.27
C ALA A 82 -12.04 4.98 25.80
N TRP A 83 -12.54 6.03 26.47
CA TRP A 83 -11.72 7.07 27.07
C TRP A 83 -11.12 6.63 28.41
N GLU A 84 -11.94 6.00 29.27
CA GLU A 84 -11.51 5.59 30.63
C GLU A 84 -10.47 4.46 30.66
N VAL A 85 -10.31 3.71 29.56
CA VAL A 85 -9.30 2.64 29.44
C VAL A 85 -7.90 3.19 29.14
N LEU A 86 -7.80 4.42 28.65
CA LEU A 86 -6.53 5.05 28.26
C LEU A 86 -5.79 5.59 29.48
N SER A 87 -4.46 5.49 29.46
CA SER A 87 -3.60 6.15 30.44
C SER A 87 -3.69 7.68 30.31
N PRO A 88 -3.44 8.45 31.39
CA PRO A 88 -3.50 9.91 31.33
C PRO A 88 -2.47 10.49 30.35
N GLU A 89 -1.35 9.80 30.09
CA GLU A 89 -0.39 10.18 29.07
C GLU A 89 -0.96 10.04 27.65
N GLU A 90 -1.61 8.91 27.35
CA GLU A 90 -2.28 8.68 26.05
C GLU A 90 -3.44 9.66 25.83
N GLN A 91 -4.18 9.99 26.89
CA GLN A 91 -5.26 10.99 26.83
C GLN A 91 -4.70 12.36 26.43
N LYS A 92 -3.58 12.78 27.02
CA LYS A 92 -2.90 14.05 26.67
C LYS A 92 -2.38 14.05 25.23
N GLU A 93 -1.83 12.93 24.76
CA GLU A 93 -1.38 12.78 23.38
C GLU A 93 -2.54 12.92 22.40
N ILE A 94 -3.67 12.25 22.67
CA ILE A 94 -4.87 12.34 21.83
C ILE A 94 -5.39 13.78 21.79
N ILE A 95 -5.42 14.47 22.93
CA ILE A 95 -5.85 15.89 23.00
C ILE A 95 -4.93 16.79 22.18
N ALA A 96 -3.62 16.55 22.20
CA ALA A 96 -2.66 17.31 21.40
C ALA A 96 -2.83 17.14 19.87
N HIS A 97 -3.51 16.09 19.42
CA HIS A 97 -3.83 15.88 18.01
C HIS A 97 -5.06 16.65 17.53
N PHE A 98 -5.87 17.21 18.43
CA PHE A 98 -6.99 18.05 18.03
C PHE A 98 -6.47 19.39 17.49
N PRO A 99 -6.95 19.85 16.33
CA PRO A 99 -6.56 21.13 15.76
C PRO A 99 -7.21 22.33 16.48
N ASP A 100 -8.26 22.10 17.26
CA ASP A 100 -9.08 23.13 17.89
C ASP A 100 -9.53 22.73 19.30
N ASP A 101 -9.66 23.73 20.17
CA ASP A 101 -10.06 23.59 21.57
C ASP A 101 -11.59 23.54 21.75
N GLU A 102 -12.37 23.88 20.71
CA GLU A 102 -13.84 23.89 20.74
C GLU A 102 -14.47 22.52 21.07
N HIS A 103 -13.78 21.44 20.71
CA HIS A 103 -14.24 20.07 20.95
C HIS A 103 -13.64 19.45 22.21
N ILE A 104 -13.00 20.24 23.07
CA ILE A 104 -12.39 19.78 24.33
C ILE A 104 -13.16 20.41 25.51
N LEU A 105 -13.63 19.56 26.42
CA LEU A 105 -14.11 19.97 27.74
C LEU A 105 -12.91 20.18 28.66
N ASP A 106 -12.95 21.25 29.45
CA ASP A 106 -11.93 21.60 30.45
C ASP A 106 -10.51 21.72 29.87
N ALA A 107 -10.42 22.33 28.69
CA ALA A 107 -9.16 22.59 27.99
C ALA A 107 -8.13 23.27 28.91
N GLY A 108 -6.90 22.74 28.92
CA GLY A 108 -5.80 23.24 29.75
C GLY A 108 -5.78 22.72 31.19
N THR A 109 -6.69 21.82 31.57
CA THR A 109 -6.64 21.11 32.86
C THR A 109 -6.13 19.68 32.69
N ASP A 110 -5.71 19.05 33.80
CA ASP A 110 -5.33 17.63 33.81
C ASP A 110 -6.54 16.69 33.59
N GLU A 111 -7.78 17.21 33.65
CA GLU A 111 -9.03 16.47 33.42
C GLU A 111 -9.63 16.74 32.04
N ALA A 112 -8.86 17.34 31.12
CA ALA A 112 -9.32 17.63 29.77
C ALA A 112 -9.85 16.37 29.07
N ARG A 113 -11.05 16.48 28.48
CA ARG A 113 -11.77 15.35 27.84
C ARG A 113 -12.39 15.80 26.52
N PRO A 114 -12.39 14.98 25.47
CA PRO A 114 -13.12 15.29 24.26
C PRO A 114 -14.62 15.43 24.53
N ASN A 115 -15.23 16.49 24.02
CA ASN A 115 -16.68 16.64 23.96
C ASN A 115 -17.23 15.70 22.88
N ILE A 116 -17.48 14.43 23.26
CA ILE A 116 -17.93 13.38 22.34
C ILE A 116 -19.23 13.78 21.62
N GLU A 117 -20.15 14.50 22.27
CA GLU A 117 -21.41 14.91 21.64
C GLU A 117 -21.20 15.98 20.56
N SER A 118 -20.36 16.98 20.82
CA SER A 118 -19.99 18.00 19.83
C SER A 118 -19.23 17.37 18.66
N LEU A 119 -18.21 16.57 18.96
CA LEU A 119 -17.36 15.90 17.97
C LEU A 119 -18.16 14.96 17.05
N LEU A 120 -19.17 14.28 17.57
CA LEU A 120 -20.01 13.38 16.77
C LEU A 120 -20.97 14.09 15.82
N ASN A 121 -21.27 15.36 16.05
CA ASN A 121 -22.13 16.18 15.21
C ASN A 121 -21.34 16.95 14.15
N ASP A 122 -20.02 17.06 14.30
CA ASP A 122 -19.15 17.64 13.28
C ASP A 122 -19.08 16.73 12.04
N ASP A 123 -19.22 17.35 10.87
CA ASP A 123 -19.13 16.68 9.58
C ASP A 123 -17.71 16.19 9.31
N HIS A 124 -16.67 16.95 9.71
CA HIS A 124 -15.28 16.55 9.46
C HIS A 124 -14.95 15.21 10.10
N PHE A 125 -15.27 15.06 11.39
CA PHE A 125 -15.06 13.81 12.11
C PHE A 125 -15.81 12.61 11.49
N ARG A 126 -17.04 12.84 11.00
CA ARG A 126 -17.85 11.82 10.33
C ARG A 126 -17.22 11.37 9.01
N TYR A 127 -16.75 12.33 8.21
CA TYR A 127 -16.05 12.05 6.96
C TYR A 127 -14.73 11.33 7.21
N ASP A 128 -13.96 11.73 8.22
CA ASP A 128 -12.69 11.10 8.53
C ASP A 128 -12.85 9.66 9.02
N CYS A 129 -13.84 9.37 9.88
CA CYS A 129 -14.13 8.00 10.29
C CYS A 129 -14.47 7.10 9.09
N THR A 130 -15.29 7.62 8.17
CA THR A 130 -15.73 6.87 6.98
C THR A 130 -14.56 6.66 6.03
N ARG A 131 -13.82 7.73 5.72
CA ARG A 131 -12.64 7.72 4.86
C ARG A 131 -11.58 6.75 5.39
N TYR A 132 -11.33 6.77 6.69
CA TYR A 132 -10.37 5.87 7.30
C TYR A 132 -10.75 4.39 7.12
N ILE A 133 -12.03 4.03 7.33
CA ILE A 133 -12.51 2.66 7.11
C ILE A 133 -12.39 2.27 5.63
N GLU A 134 -12.75 3.17 4.72
CA GLU A 134 -12.62 2.94 3.28
C GLU A 134 -11.16 2.72 2.87
N ASP A 135 -10.26 3.59 3.31
CA ASP A 135 -8.83 3.52 3.05
C ASP A 135 -8.21 2.25 3.62
N LEU A 136 -8.64 1.85 4.82
CA LEU A 136 -8.25 0.57 5.42
C LEU A 136 -8.75 -0.62 4.59
N SER A 137 -10.01 -0.59 4.14
CA SER A 137 -10.59 -1.66 3.31
C SER A 137 -9.89 -1.82 1.96
N LEU A 138 -9.40 -0.71 1.39
CA LEU A 138 -8.64 -0.65 0.15
C LEU A 138 -7.15 -1.02 0.35
N GLY A 139 -6.70 -1.21 1.60
CA GLY A 139 -5.31 -1.54 1.90
C GLY A 139 -4.34 -0.38 1.72
N LYS A 140 -4.81 0.87 1.76
CA LYS A 140 -3.95 2.06 1.63
C LYS A 140 -3.00 2.25 2.82
N HIS A 141 -3.23 1.53 3.91
CA HIS A 141 -2.35 1.53 5.07
C HIS A 141 -1.24 0.46 4.97
N ASP A 142 -1.12 -0.25 3.85
CA ASP A 142 -0.02 -1.19 3.62
C ASP A 142 1.31 -0.44 3.39
N GLU A 143 2.43 -1.02 3.85
CA GLU A 143 3.76 -0.38 3.79
C GLU A 143 4.18 -0.08 2.35
N GLN A 144 3.83 -0.98 1.42
CA GLN A 144 4.09 -0.81 -0.01
C GLN A 144 3.31 0.38 -0.58
N TRP A 145 2.03 0.51 -0.21
CA TRP A 145 1.20 1.62 -0.66
C TRP A 145 1.74 2.95 -0.15
N LEU A 146 2.17 3.01 1.12
CA LEU A 146 2.76 4.23 1.70
C LEU A 146 4.06 4.62 0.99
N ALA A 147 4.91 3.66 0.66
CA ALA A 147 6.14 3.92 -0.08
C ALA A 147 5.86 4.48 -1.49
N GLU A 148 4.92 3.86 -2.22
CA GLU A 148 4.50 4.34 -3.54
C GLU A 148 3.85 5.73 -3.47
N ALA A 149 3.04 5.99 -2.44
CA ALA A 149 2.39 7.28 -2.24
C ALA A 149 3.41 8.40 -1.99
N TRP A 150 4.44 8.14 -1.20
CA TRP A 150 5.54 9.09 -0.97
C TRP A 150 6.37 9.29 -2.23
N GLU A 151 6.75 8.24 -2.93
CA GLU A 151 7.49 8.35 -4.20
C GLU A 151 6.68 9.18 -5.23
N ALA A 152 5.38 8.93 -5.34
CA ALA A 152 4.49 9.70 -6.21
C ALA A 152 4.38 11.17 -5.76
N SER A 153 4.35 11.44 -4.45
CA SER A 153 4.35 12.81 -3.91
C SER A 153 5.64 13.54 -4.25
N GLU A 154 6.79 12.89 -4.06
CA GLU A 154 8.11 13.48 -4.37
C GLU A 154 8.26 13.73 -5.87
N ARG A 155 7.81 12.81 -6.73
CA ARG A 155 7.78 13.02 -8.19
C ARG A 155 6.90 14.18 -8.61
N ARG A 156 5.73 14.36 -7.97
CA ARG A 156 4.88 15.54 -8.21
C ARG A 156 5.56 16.82 -7.79
N LYS A 157 6.23 16.81 -6.63
CA LYS A 157 6.98 17.97 -6.14
C LYS A 157 8.19 18.30 -7.02
N ALA A 158 8.80 17.29 -7.64
CA ALA A 158 9.89 17.46 -8.61
C ALA A 158 9.44 18.08 -9.94
N GLY A 159 8.13 18.17 -10.20
CA GLY A 159 7.59 18.74 -11.43
C GLY A 159 7.68 17.80 -12.65
N ASP A 160 7.97 16.52 -12.43
CA ASP A 160 8.14 15.52 -13.51
C ASP A 160 6.90 15.38 -14.43
N TYR A 161 5.73 15.80 -13.95
CA TYR A 161 4.45 15.71 -14.66
C TYR A 161 3.89 17.06 -15.12
N ASP A 162 4.55 18.17 -14.77
CA ASP A 162 4.04 19.51 -15.05
C ASP A 162 4.08 19.82 -16.55
N GLU A 163 5.14 19.42 -17.26
CA GLU A 163 5.27 19.58 -18.71
C GLU A 163 4.20 18.76 -19.45
N TYR A 164 3.93 17.53 -18.99
CA TYR A 164 2.87 16.71 -19.56
C TYR A 164 1.49 17.35 -19.34
N LEU A 165 1.22 17.87 -18.15
CA LEU A 165 -0.04 18.55 -17.83
C LEU A 165 -0.23 19.83 -18.64
N ALA A 166 0.83 20.63 -18.81
CA ALA A 166 0.79 21.85 -19.62
C ALA A 166 0.43 21.53 -21.07
N ARG A 167 1.12 20.55 -21.69
CA ARG A 167 0.79 20.11 -23.05
C ARG A 167 -0.62 19.54 -23.15
N LYS A 168 -1.04 18.73 -22.18
CA LYS A 168 -2.40 18.18 -22.16
C LYS A 168 -3.47 19.25 -22.02
N PHE A 169 -3.18 20.29 -21.26
CA PHE A 169 -4.06 21.45 -21.11
C PHE A 169 -4.15 22.25 -22.42
N GLU A 170 -3.02 22.49 -23.09
CA GLU A 170 -3.00 23.12 -24.43
C GLU A 170 -3.77 22.29 -25.46
N ASP A 171 -3.61 20.97 -25.48
CA ASP A 171 -4.33 20.10 -26.42
C ASP A 171 -5.86 20.06 -26.15
N ASP A 172 -6.26 19.98 -24.88
CA ASP A 172 -7.67 19.79 -24.51
C ASP A 172 -8.43 21.12 -24.37
N TRP A 173 -7.73 22.23 -24.07
CA TRP A 173 -8.31 23.55 -23.76
C TRP A 173 -7.66 24.74 -24.48
N GLY A 174 -6.57 24.53 -25.23
CA GLY A 174 -6.02 25.54 -26.09
C GLY A 174 -7.06 25.91 -27.14
N GLN A 175 -7.60 27.13 -27.03
CA GLN A 175 -8.25 27.73 -28.17
C GLN A 175 -7.17 27.87 -29.25
N ASP A 176 -7.40 27.26 -30.41
CA ASP A 176 -6.78 27.66 -31.67
C ASP A 176 -7.15 29.14 -31.92
N GLY A 177 -6.52 30.04 -31.20
CA GLY A 177 -6.52 31.47 -31.47
C GLY A 177 -5.70 31.68 -32.72
N GLU A 178 -6.29 31.35 -33.88
CA GLU A 178 -5.83 31.86 -35.16
C GLU A 178 -6.00 33.39 -35.18
N GLU A 179 -5.16 34.11 -34.44
CA GLU A 179 -4.68 35.42 -34.86
C GLU A 179 -3.25 35.22 -35.34
N LYS A 180 -3.15 34.72 -36.57
CA LYS A 180 -1.95 34.87 -37.38
C LYS A 180 -1.77 36.37 -37.61
N GLU A 181 -0.93 36.98 -36.79
CA GLU A 181 -0.47 38.35 -36.95
C GLU A 181 0.23 38.48 -38.31
N THR A 182 -0.51 38.97 -39.31
CA THR A 182 0.05 39.30 -40.62
C THR A 182 0.83 40.59 -40.46
N THR A 183 2.15 40.47 -40.30
CA THR A 183 3.06 41.61 -40.35
C THR A 183 2.88 42.34 -41.69
N PRO A 184 2.70 43.68 -41.73
CA PRO A 184 2.70 44.41 -42.97
C PRO A 184 4.15 44.53 -43.45
N THR A 185 4.51 43.84 -44.52
CA THR A 185 5.80 44.04 -45.18
C THR A 185 5.77 45.38 -45.92
N ASP A 186 6.25 46.43 -45.24
CA ASP A 186 6.71 47.67 -45.86
C ASP A 186 7.89 47.35 -46.79
N THR A 187 7.65 47.35 -48.10
CA THR A 187 8.69 47.28 -49.13
C THR A 187 8.85 48.65 -49.79
N ARG A 188 9.35 49.61 -49.02
CA ARG A 188 9.80 50.90 -49.52
C ARG A 188 11.22 50.83 -50.08
N GLY A 189 11.30 50.68 -51.40
CA GLY A 189 12.30 51.39 -52.22
C GLY A 189 13.61 50.66 -52.54
N LYS A 190 13.70 50.13 -53.76
CA LYS A 190 14.90 50.29 -54.59
C LYS A 190 14.49 50.90 -55.92
N ARG A 191 14.84 52.18 -56.08
CA ARG A 191 15.03 52.81 -57.38
C ARG A 191 16.15 52.05 -58.08
N GLU A 192 15.83 51.37 -59.16
CA GLU A 192 16.82 51.04 -60.18
C GLU A 192 16.85 52.19 -61.18
N GLU A 193 17.98 52.89 -61.10
CA GLU A 193 18.49 53.86 -62.06
C GLU A 193 19.19 53.08 -63.19
N GLU A 194 19.21 53.69 -64.39
CA GLU A 194 20.02 53.33 -65.57
C GLU A 194 19.57 52.13 -66.42
N GLN A 195 19.57 52.16 -67.75
CA GLN A 195 19.95 53.15 -68.76
C GLN A 195 19.56 52.61 -70.16
N LYS A 196 19.48 53.55 -71.12
CA LYS A 196 19.76 53.42 -72.57
C LYS A 196 18.70 52.83 -73.51
N GLY A 197 18.41 53.63 -74.54
CA GLY A 197 17.85 53.21 -75.82
C GLY A 197 17.23 54.37 -76.58
#